data_AF-A0A6F8Y1Z7-F1
#
_entry.id   AF-A0A6F8Y1Z7-F1
#
_cell.length_a   1.000
_cell.length_b   1.000
_cell.length_c   1.000
_cell.angle_alpha   90.00
_cell.angle_beta   90.00
_cell.angle_gamma   90.00
#
_symmetry.space_group_name_H-M   'P 1'
#
loop_
_entity.id
_entity.type
_entity.pdbx_description
1 polymer ?
#
loop_
_entity_poly.entity_id
_entity_poly.type
_entity_poly.pdbx_seq_one_letter_code
_entity_poly.pdbx_strand_id
1 'polypeptide(L)'
;MVEGNRGETPMTFTVTASRPVPQPIVLCAATLGVTAMPGSDFDTLVRCTVMPAGATTATFTVSVNGDRKREPDEKLALLVGSLPGQWSGDPIAYGTIVNDD
;
A
#
# COMPACT_ATOMS: atom_id res chain seq x y z
N MET A 1 11.27 -2.47 -0.61
CA MET A 1 11.80 -1.48 -1.57
C MET A 1 12.90 -0.71 -0.90
N VAL A 2 13.79 -0.05 -1.64
CA VAL A 2 14.82 0.82 -1.06
C VAL A 2 14.26 2.24 -0.92
N GLU A 3 14.56 2.94 0.17
CA GLU A 3 14.07 4.32 0.42
C GLU A 3 14.78 5.35 -0.48
N GLY A 4 16.09 5.20 -0.63
CA GLY A 4 16.93 6.11 -1.40
C GLY A 4 17.38 7.30 -0.56
N ASN A 5 18.47 7.94 -0.96
CA ASN A 5 19.07 8.98 -0.12
C ASN A 5 18.31 10.34 -0.06
N ARG A 6 17.30 10.54 -0.93
CA ARG A 6 16.46 11.75 -1.09
C ARG A 6 15.21 11.48 -1.93
N GLY A 7 14.17 12.29 -1.71
CA GLY A 7 13.00 12.35 -2.59
C GLY A 7 12.00 11.25 -2.29
N GLU A 8 11.03 11.04 -3.17
CA GLU A 8 10.00 10.03 -2.97
C GLU A 8 10.19 8.84 -3.92
N THR A 9 10.17 7.63 -3.36
CA THR A 9 10.14 6.37 -4.12
C THR A 9 8.75 5.74 -3.97
N PRO A 10 8.09 5.29 -5.06
CA PRO A 10 6.75 4.70 -4.95
C PRO A 10 6.77 3.24 -4.48
N MET A 11 6.07 2.93 -3.38
CA MET A 11 5.68 1.58 -2.98
C MET A 11 4.31 1.23 -3.55
N THR A 12 4.19 0.19 -4.38
CA THR A 12 2.89 -0.21 -4.93
C THR A 12 2.37 -1.50 -4.28
N PHE A 13 1.19 -1.41 -3.68
CA PHE A 13 0.41 -2.55 -3.19
C PHE A 13 -0.63 -2.93 -4.23
N THR A 14 -0.73 -4.22 -4.53
CA THR A 14 -1.69 -4.75 -5.51
C THR A 14 -2.71 -5.64 -4.83
N VAL A 15 -3.98 -5.30 -4.98
CA VAL A 15 -5.11 -6.18 -4.62
C VAL A 15 -5.41 -7.06 -5.82
N THR A 16 -5.45 -8.37 -5.61
CA THR A 16 -5.72 -9.36 -6.65
C THR A 16 -7.02 -10.11 -6.39
N ALA A 17 -7.83 -10.29 -7.43
CA ALA A 17 -8.95 -11.21 -7.46
C ALA A 17 -8.55 -12.50 -8.21
N SER A 18 -8.98 -13.66 -7.70
CA SER A 18 -8.67 -14.97 -8.30
C SER A 18 -9.32 -15.20 -9.66
N ARG A 19 -10.33 -14.39 -9.99
CA ARG A 19 -11.05 -14.38 -11.27
C ARG A 19 -11.57 -12.97 -11.55
N PRO A 20 -11.89 -12.65 -12.82
CA PRO A 20 -12.51 -11.38 -13.18
C PRO A 20 -13.72 -11.07 -12.29
N VAL A 21 -13.78 -9.86 -11.72
CA VAL A 21 -14.89 -9.49 -10.84
C VAL A 21 -16.17 -9.29 -11.67
N PRO A 22 -17.33 -9.80 -11.22
CA PRO A 22 -18.55 -9.79 -12.02
C PRO A 22 -19.21 -8.40 -12.09
N GLN A 23 -18.84 -7.51 -11.18
CA GLN A 23 -19.34 -6.15 -11.06
C GLN A 23 -18.25 -5.24 -10.46
N PRO A 24 -18.35 -3.91 -10.60
CA PRO A 24 -17.40 -3.00 -9.98
C PRO A 24 -17.36 -3.16 -8.45
N ILE A 25 -16.15 -3.20 -7.87
CA ILE A 25 -15.93 -3.25 -6.43
C ILE A 25 -15.24 -1.96 -5.99
N VAL A 26 -15.76 -1.32 -4.95
CA VAL A 26 -15.09 -0.19 -4.30
C VAL A 26 -14.16 -0.73 -3.22
N LEU A 27 -12.86 -0.46 -3.38
CA LEU A 27 -11.82 -0.83 -2.43
C LEU A 27 -11.29 0.44 -1.78
N CYS A 28 -11.34 0.52 -0.45
CA CYS A 28 -10.75 1.60 0.32
C CYS A 28 -9.56 1.08 1.09
N ALA A 29 -8.45 1.81 1.06
CA ALA A 29 -7.23 1.46 1.75
C ALA A 29 -6.72 2.59 2.64
N ALA A 30 -6.04 2.20 3.71
CA ALA A 30 -5.33 3.08 4.62
C ALA A 30 -3.97 2.49 4.98
N THR A 31 -2.93 3.32 5.08
CA THR A 31 -1.61 2.90 5.57
C THR A 31 -1.46 3.07 7.07
N LEU A 32 -0.73 2.17 7.71
CA LEU A 32 -0.36 2.22 9.11
C LEU A 32 1.15 1.97 9.25
N GLY A 33 1.84 2.79 10.05
CA GLY A 33 3.22 2.55 10.42
C GLY A 33 3.33 1.35 11.37
N VAL A 34 4.26 0.42 11.10
CA VAL A 34 4.55 -0.72 12.00
C VAL A 34 5.84 -0.44 12.76
N THR A 35 6.94 -0.25 12.04
CA THR A 35 8.17 0.35 12.58
C THR A 35 8.50 1.64 11.86
N ALA A 36 8.11 1.78 10.58
CA ALA A 36 8.18 3.03 9.84
C ALA A 36 7.18 4.05 10.40
N MET A 37 7.58 5.31 10.46
CA MET A 37 6.85 6.45 10.98
C MET A 37 6.20 7.27 9.86
N PRO A 38 4.86 7.41 9.86
CA PRO A 38 4.18 8.22 8.84
C PRO A 38 4.58 9.69 8.88
N GLY A 39 4.77 10.30 7.71
CA GLY A 39 5.23 11.68 7.53
C GLY A 39 6.75 11.85 7.63
N SER A 40 7.48 10.87 8.20
CA SER A 40 8.93 10.77 8.11
C SER A 40 9.28 9.87 6.95
N ASP A 41 8.96 8.57 7.07
CA ASP A 41 9.53 7.53 6.20
C ASP A 41 8.58 7.18 5.04
N PHE A 42 7.30 7.53 5.17
CA PHE A 42 6.31 7.43 4.10
C PHE A 42 5.13 8.37 4.30
N ASP A 43 4.47 8.73 3.20
CA ASP A 43 3.24 9.52 3.23
C ASP A 43 2.02 8.67 3.56
N THR A 44 1.19 9.12 4.49
CA THR A 44 -0.07 8.45 4.80
C THR A 44 -0.98 8.41 3.58
N LEU A 45 -1.43 7.21 3.21
CA LEU A 45 -2.46 7.00 2.22
C LEU A 45 -3.78 6.67 2.91
N VAL A 46 -4.85 7.40 2.55
CA VAL A 46 -6.25 7.06 2.81
C VAL A 46 -7.03 7.31 1.53
N ARG A 47 -7.41 6.26 0.82
CA ARG A 47 -7.97 6.40 -0.53
C ARG A 47 -8.86 5.23 -0.91
N CYS A 48 -9.91 5.52 -1.68
CA CYS A 48 -10.70 4.49 -2.35
C CYS A 48 -10.38 4.45 -3.85
N THR A 49 -10.50 3.26 -4.43
CA THR A 49 -10.38 2.99 -5.87
C THR A 49 -11.47 2.01 -6.28
N VAL A 50 -11.73 1.92 -7.59
CA VAL A 50 -12.69 0.97 -8.16
C VAL A 50 -11.93 -0.11 -8.91
N MET A 51 -12.16 -1.37 -8.57
CA MET A 51 -11.82 -2.50 -9.44
C MET A 51 -13.02 -2.70 -10.40
N PRO A 52 -12.89 -2.36 -11.70
CA PRO A 52 -14.01 -2.43 -12.62
C PRO A 52 -14.41 -3.89 -12.91
N ALA A 53 -15.64 -4.10 -13.37
CA ALA A 53 -16.09 -5.41 -13.83
C ALA A 53 -15.14 -5.97 -14.89
N GLY A 54 -14.81 -7.25 -14.80
CA GLY A 54 -13.86 -7.91 -15.69
C GLY A 54 -12.38 -7.76 -15.29
N ALA A 55 -12.04 -6.85 -14.37
CA ALA A 55 -10.68 -6.73 -13.87
C ALA A 55 -10.36 -7.78 -12.81
N THR A 56 -9.07 -8.05 -12.65
CA THR A 56 -8.52 -8.93 -11.60
C THR A 56 -7.60 -8.18 -10.64
N THR A 57 -7.31 -6.90 -10.90
CA THR A 57 -6.34 -6.12 -10.12
C THR A 57 -6.79 -4.69 -9.88
N ALA A 58 -6.36 -4.17 -8.72
CA ALA A 58 -6.43 -2.76 -8.36
C ALA A 58 -5.17 -2.44 -7.54
N THR A 59 -4.65 -1.22 -7.65
CA THR A 59 -3.41 -0.83 -7.00
C THR A 59 -3.58 0.38 -6.09
N PHE A 60 -2.75 0.42 -5.05
CA PHE A 60 -2.54 1.56 -4.17
C PHE A 60 -1.05 1.87 -4.12
N THR A 61 -0.69 3.13 -4.37
CA THR A 61 0.70 3.56 -4.37
C THR A 61 0.93 4.51 -3.20
N VAL A 62 1.93 4.19 -2.38
CA VAL A 62 2.37 4.95 -1.21
C VAL A 62 3.72 5.57 -1.55
N SER A 63 3.90 6.86 -1.30
CA SER A 63 5.22 7.50 -1.41
C SER A 63 6.05 7.16 -0.18
N VAL A 64 7.25 6.61 -0.39
CA VAL A 64 8.27 6.40 0.64
C VAL A 64 9.29 7.52 0.52
N ASN A 65 9.61 8.13 1.65
CA ASN A 65 10.48 9.30 1.70
C ASN A 65 11.90 8.83 1.97
N GLY A 66 12.79 9.13 1.04
CA GLY A 66 14.21 8.86 1.19
C GLY A 66 14.93 9.98 1.94
N ASP A 67 15.83 9.63 2.85
CA ASP A 67 16.68 10.57 3.55
C ASP A 67 18.13 10.06 3.71
N ARG A 68 18.95 10.66 4.59
CA ARG A 68 20.38 10.30 4.77
C ARG A 68 20.69 9.75 6.15
N LYS A 69 19.66 9.42 6.91
CA LYS A 69 19.74 9.06 8.31
C LYS A 69 19.82 7.54 8.35
N ARG A 70 20.91 7.05 8.92
CA ARG A 70 21.07 5.61 9.08
C ARG A 70 20.02 5.03 10.03
N GLU A 71 19.16 4.20 9.48
CA GLU A 71 18.03 3.54 10.15
C GLU A 71 18.08 2.03 9.93
N PRO A 72 17.41 1.21 10.77
CA PRO A 72 17.19 -0.20 10.44
C PRO A 72 16.14 -0.33 9.33
N ASP A 73 16.04 -1.51 8.69
CA ASP A 73 14.90 -1.80 7.81
C ASP A 73 13.57 -1.62 8.56
N GLU A 74 12.63 -0.93 7.94
CA GLU A 74 11.37 -0.56 8.55
C GLU A 74 10.16 -1.14 7.81
N LYS A 75 9.02 -1.21 8.50
CA LYS A 75 7.79 -1.79 7.97
C LYS A 75 6.62 -0.82 8.08
N LEU A 76 5.80 -0.82 7.05
CA LEU A 76 4.44 -0.31 7.06
C LEU A 76 3.44 -1.40 6.65
N ALA A 77 2.18 -1.18 6.97
CA ALA A 77 1.07 -2.00 6.54
C ALA A 77 0.08 -1.18 5.69
N LEU A 78 -0.47 -1.79 4.66
CA LEU A 78 -1.65 -1.31 3.94
C LEU A 78 -2.85 -2.16 4.36
N LEU A 79 -3.83 -1.51 4.98
CA LEU A 79 -5.12 -2.07 5.33
C LEU A 79 -6.07 -1.79 4.17
N VAL A 80 -6.77 -2.81 3.66
CA VAL A 80 -7.75 -2.67 2.58
C VAL A 80 -9.08 -3.31 2.95
N GLY A 81 -10.17 -2.67 2.55
CA GLY A 81 -11.53 -3.14 2.76
C GLY A 81 -12.47 -2.76 1.62
N SER A 82 -13.67 -3.34 1.66
CA SER A 82 -14.76 -3.04 0.73
C SER A 82 -16.09 -2.99 1.49
N LEU A 83 -17.18 -2.67 0.79
CA LEU A 83 -18.52 -2.80 1.37
C LEU A 83 -18.85 -4.28 1.69
N PRO A 84 -19.68 -4.54 2.72
CA PRO A 84 -20.07 -5.89 3.08
C PRO A 84 -20.58 -6.71 1.88
N GLY A 85 -20.02 -7.90 1.69
CA GLY A 85 -20.41 -8.83 0.62
C GLY A 85 -19.82 -8.53 -0.77
N GLN A 86 -19.03 -7.45 -0.96
CA GLN A 86 -18.42 -7.16 -2.25
C GLN A 86 -17.07 -7.85 -2.46
N TRP A 87 -16.27 -8.02 -1.40
CA TRP A 87 -14.96 -8.64 -1.47
C TRP A 87 -14.63 -9.42 -0.19
N SER A 88 -13.94 -10.53 -0.36
CA SER A 88 -13.36 -11.35 0.71
C SER A 88 -11.96 -11.74 0.27
N GLY A 89 -10.96 -11.25 1.00
CA GLY A 89 -9.54 -11.50 0.74
C GLY A 89 -8.70 -11.01 1.92
N ASP A 90 -7.39 -11.09 1.79
CA ASP A 90 -6.47 -10.68 2.85
C ASP A 90 -6.51 -9.15 3.03
N PRO A 91 -6.97 -8.63 4.18
CA PRO A 91 -7.20 -7.20 4.36
C PRO A 91 -5.93 -6.43 4.72
N ILE A 92 -4.78 -7.11 4.85
CA ILE A 92 -3.52 -6.51 5.29
C ILE A 92 -2.41 -6.95 4.34
N ALA A 93 -1.65 -5.99 3.83
CA ALA A 93 -0.40 -6.22 3.14
C ALA A 93 0.73 -5.48 3.87
N TYR A 94 1.89 -6.12 4.02
CA TYR A 94 3.07 -5.49 4.62
C TYR A 94 4.05 -5.04 3.54
N GLY A 95 4.61 -3.84 3.72
CA GLY A 95 5.71 -3.30 2.93
C GLY A 95 6.94 -3.11 3.79
N THR A 96 8.11 -3.50 3.29
CA THR A 96 9.40 -3.21 3.92
C THR A 96 10.09 -2.08 3.19
N ILE A 97 10.50 -1.06 3.93
CA ILE A 97 11.43 0.00 3.55
C ILE A 97 12.83 -0.50 3.94
N VAL A 98 13.70 -0.65 2.96
CA VAL A 98 15.07 -1.14 3.12
C VAL A 98 15.98 0.06 3.14
N ASN A 99 16.73 0.24 4.23
CA ASN A 99 17.65 1.35 4.40
C ASN A 99 18.88 1.16 3.49
N ASP A 100 19.31 2.22 2.79
CA ASP A 100 20.49 2.20 1.91
C ASP A 100 21.69 3.06 2.36
N ASP A 101 21.62 3.63 3.56
CA ASP A 101 22.71 4.39 4.20
C ASP A 101 23.64 3.58 5.15
#